data_AF-A0A2D8KLE3-F1
#
_entry.id   AF-A0A2D8KLE3-F1
#
_cell.length_a   1.000
_cell.length_b   1.000
_cell.length_c   1.000
_cell.angle_alpha   90.00
_cell.angle_beta   90.00
_cell.angle_gamma   90.00
#
_symmetry.space_group_name_H-M   'P 1'
#
loop_
_entity.id
_entity.type
_entity.pdbx_description
1 polymer ?
#
loop_
_entity_poly.entity_id
_entity_poly.type
_entity_poly.pdbx_seq_one_letter_code
_entity_poly.pdbx_strand_id
1 'polypeptide(L)'
;MKDLFEKLYANKGPLGKWAEQAEGYYVFPKLEGPISNRMFFKGKEVITWSVNDYLGLANHPEVRKVDAEAAQEFGSAYPMGARMMSGHTDLHESLESKLSEFVNKESAYLLNFGYQGILST
;
A
#
# COMPACT_ATOMS: atom_id res chain seq x y z
N MET A 1 20.25 32.26 17.50
CA MET A 1 19.63 31.25 16.62
C MET A 1 18.35 30.84 17.32
N LYS A 2 17.16 31.10 16.75
CA LYS A 2 15.92 30.62 17.39
C LYS A 2 15.91 29.10 17.33
N ASP A 3 15.58 28.47 18.45
CA ASP A 3 15.47 27.02 18.53
C ASP A 3 14.40 26.53 17.53
N LEU A 4 14.66 25.38 16.90
CA LEU A 4 13.73 24.73 15.97
C LEU A 4 12.37 24.51 16.65
N PHE A 5 12.38 24.14 17.94
CA PHE A 5 11.15 23.94 18.70
C PHE A 5 10.40 25.25 18.93
N GLU A 6 11.08 26.34 19.29
CA GLU A 6 10.45 27.66 19.41
C GLU A 6 9.80 28.12 18.11
N LYS A 7 10.44 27.88 16.96
CA LYS A 7 9.87 28.21 15.64
C LYS A 7 8.61 27.39 15.35
N LEU A 8 8.62 26.10 15.68
CA LEU A 8 7.46 25.21 15.53
C LEU A 8 6.29 25.63 16.43
N TYR A 9 6.56 25.95 17.70
CA TYR A 9 5.52 26.39 18.63
C TYR A 9 4.91 27.75 18.24
N ALA A 10 5.73 28.67 17.72
CA ALA A 10 5.26 29.99 17.30
C ALA A 10 4.47 29.98 15.99
N ASN A 11 4.78 29.07 15.06
CA ASN A 11 4.08 28.98 13.78
C ASN A 11 4.08 27.54 13.24
N LYS A 12 3.00 26.81 13.53
CA LYS A 12 2.80 25.44 13.06
C LYS A 12 2.43 25.35 11.55
N GLY A 13 2.44 26.46 10.81
CA GLY A 13 2.07 26.52 9.40
C GLY A 13 0.57 26.39 9.12
N PRO A 14 0.16 26.42 7.84
CA PRO A 14 -1.26 26.43 7.44
C PRO A 14 -2.07 25.21 7.92
N LEU A 15 -1.41 24.06 8.06
CA LEU A 15 -2.02 22.82 8.54
C LEU A 15 -1.93 22.67 10.06
N GLY A 16 -0.93 23.28 10.70
CA GLY A 16 -0.68 23.07 12.11
C GLY A 16 -1.73 23.64 13.06
N LYS A 17 -2.56 24.59 12.59
CA LYS A 17 -3.75 25.05 13.32
C LYS A 17 -4.84 23.96 13.46
N TRP A 18 -4.81 22.96 12.58
CA TRP A 18 -5.74 21.82 12.60
C TRP A 18 -5.14 20.59 13.26
N ALA A 19 -3.86 20.62 13.66
CA ALA A 19 -3.14 19.43 14.14
C ALA A 19 -3.87 18.71 15.28
N GLU A 20 -4.44 19.46 16.23
CA GLU A 20 -5.17 18.92 17.38
C GLU A 20 -6.56 18.35 17.02
N GLN A 21 -7.14 18.76 15.89
CA GLN A 21 -8.47 18.33 15.44
C GLN A 21 -8.40 17.25 14.35
N ALA A 22 -7.28 17.20 13.64
CA ALA A 22 -7.10 16.38 12.46
C ALA A 22 -6.86 14.91 12.82
N GLU A 23 -6.02 14.66 13.82
CA GLU A 23 -5.56 13.30 14.16
C GLU A 23 -6.71 12.40 14.66
N GLY A 24 -6.72 11.16 14.17
CA GLY A 24 -7.63 10.09 14.57
C GLY A 24 -9.00 10.10 13.89
N TYR A 25 -9.57 11.26 13.56
CA TYR A 25 -10.83 11.33 12.81
C TYR A 25 -10.63 11.66 11.33
N TYR A 26 -9.95 12.76 11.02
CA TYR A 26 -9.76 13.23 9.64
C TYR A 26 -8.43 12.76 9.04
N VAL A 27 -7.44 12.49 9.91
CA VAL A 27 -6.08 12.10 9.55
C VAL A 27 -5.76 10.84 10.35
N PHE A 28 -5.41 9.77 9.64
CA PHE A 28 -5.23 8.41 10.19
C PHE A 28 -6.49 7.83 10.88
N PRO A 29 -7.65 7.77 10.17
CA PRO A 29 -8.81 7.09 10.70
C PRO A 29 -8.49 5.61 10.98
N LYS A 30 -8.87 5.14 12.17
CA LYS A 30 -8.67 3.75 12.58
C LYS A 30 -9.90 2.94 12.22
N LEU A 31 -9.88 2.36 11.03
CA LEU A 31 -10.84 1.32 10.67
C LEU A 31 -10.42 0.00 11.31
N GLU A 32 -11.40 -0.77 11.74
CA GLU A 32 -11.25 -2.00 12.51
C GLU A 32 -11.98 -3.14 11.79
N GLY A 33 -11.45 -4.36 11.93
CA GLY A 33 -11.98 -5.57 11.28
C GLY A 33 -11.36 -5.86 9.91
N PRO A 34 -11.81 -6.93 9.23
CA PRO A 34 -11.33 -7.27 7.90
C PRO A 34 -11.74 -6.20 6.87
N ILE A 35 -10.90 -5.98 5.86
CA ILE A 35 -11.21 -5.10 4.73
C ILE A 35 -12.51 -5.56 4.06
N SER A 36 -13.49 -4.66 3.96
CA SER A 36 -14.82 -4.93 3.43
C SER A 36 -15.58 -3.63 3.16
N ASN A 37 -16.70 -3.72 2.45
CA ASN A 37 -17.67 -2.62 2.29
C ASN A 37 -18.38 -2.24 3.60
N ARG A 38 -18.23 -3.05 4.66
CA ARG A 38 -18.65 -2.77 6.03
C ARG A 38 -17.51 -3.06 7.00
N MET A 39 -17.12 -2.07 7.77
CA MET A 39 -16.05 -2.17 8.77
C MET A 39 -16.47 -1.47 10.06
N PHE A 40 -15.63 -1.56 11.09
CA PHE A 40 -15.86 -0.84 12.33
C PHE A 40 -15.05 0.46 12.36
N PHE A 41 -15.65 1.52 12.86
CA PHE A 41 -14.99 2.80 13.14
C PHE A 41 -15.43 3.30 14.50
N LYS A 42 -14.48 3.42 15.44
CA LYS A 42 -14.76 3.79 16.84
C LYS A 42 -15.82 2.88 17.48
N GLY A 43 -15.67 1.57 17.29
CA GLY A 43 -16.58 0.55 17.82
C GLY A 43 -17.98 0.51 17.20
N LYS A 44 -18.23 1.24 16.11
CA LYS A 44 -19.52 1.23 15.39
C LYS A 44 -19.34 0.64 13.99
N GLU A 45 -20.25 -0.23 13.58
CA GLU A 45 -20.28 -0.70 12.20
C GLU A 45 -20.67 0.47 11.27
N VAL A 46 -19.92 0.65 10.19
CA VAL A 46 -20.11 1.69 9.18
C VAL A 46 -20.00 1.10 7.78
N ILE A 47 -20.64 1.75 6.81
CA ILE A 47 -20.38 1.48 5.39
C ILE A 47 -19.09 2.18 5.00
N THR A 48 -18.17 1.45 4.38
CA THR A 48 -16.83 1.93 4.02
C THR A 48 -16.78 2.33 2.55
N TRP A 49 -16.64 3.62 2.29
CA TRP A 49 -16.47 4.19 0.95
C TRP A 49 -15.04 4.67 0.65
N SER A 50 -14.12 4.46 1.59
CA SER A 50 -12.77 5.05 1.58
C SER A 50 -11.65 4.01 1.38
N VAL A 51 -11.99 2.79 0.94
CA VAL A 51 -11.02 1.71 0.66
C VAL A 51 -10.95 1.43 -0.83
N ASN A 52 -9.76 1.07 -1.31
CA ASN A 52 -9.50 0.82 -2.73
C ASN A 52 -9.67 -0.66 -3.11
N ASP A 53 -10.50 -1.42 -2.38
CA ASP A 53 -10.77 -2.83 -2.64
C ASP A 53 -11.99 -3.00 -3.56
N TYR A 54 -11.91 -2.41 -4.76
CA TYR A 54 -13.04 -2.26 -5.68
C TYR A 54 -13.71 -3.59 -6.07
N LEU A 55 -12.91 -4.66 -6.15
CA LEU A 55 -13.36 -5.99 -6.56
C LEU A 55 -13.53 -6.95 -5.36
N GLY A 56 -13.26 -6.52 -4.13
CA GLY A 56 -13.29 -7.40 -2.95
C GLY A 56 -12.18 -8.45 -2.94
N LEU A 57 -11.07 -8.21 -3.64
CA LEU A 57 -10.00 -9.19 -3.82
C LEU A 57 -9.06 -9.25 -2.62
N ALA A 58 -9.02 -8.20 -1.77
CA ALA A 58 -8.13 -8.16 -0.61
C ALA A 58 -8.33 -9.35 0.36
N ASN A 59 -9.54 -9.91 0.42
CA ASN A 59 -9.86 -11.07 1.25
C ASN A 59 -10.31 -12.31 0.44
N HIS A 60 -10.11 -12.32 -0.87
CA HIS A 60 -10.52 -13.46 -1.71
C HIS A 60 -9.81 -14.74 -1.25
N PRO A 61 -10.52 -15.86 -1.03
CA PRO A 61 -9.92 -17.08 -0.44
C PRO A 61 -8.71 -17.61 -1.21
N GLU A 62 -8.77 -17.58 -2.54
CA GLU A 62 -7.66 -18.05 -3.39
C GLU A 62 -6.42 -17.16 -3.27
N VAL A 63 -6.61 -15.84 -3.20
CA VAL A 63 -5.50 -14.87 -3.06
C VAL A 63 -4.81 -15.07 -1.71
N ARG A 64 -5.60 -15.17 -0.63
CA ARG A 64 -5.08 -15.38 0.73
C ARG A 64 -4.36 -16.71 0.88
N LYS A 65 -4.84 -17.75 0.20
CA LYS A 65 -4.20 -19.07 0.20
C LYS A 65 -2.81 -18.99 -0.45
N VAL A 66 -2.72 -18.44 -1.65
CA VAL A 66 -1.44 -18.32 -2.39
C VAL A 66 -0.45 -17.43 -1.64
N ASP A 67 -0.90 -16.33 -1.03
CA ASP A 67 -0.05 -15.46 -0.20
C ASP A 67 0.57 -16.21 1.00
N ALA A 68 -0.25 -17.01 1.70
CA ALA A 68 0.24 -17.83 2.82
C ALA A 68 1.22 -18.93 2.38
N GLU A 69 0.95 -19.58 1.25
CA GLU A 69 1.83 -20.61 0.67
C GLU A 69 3.18 -19.99 0.23
N ALA A 70 3.15 -18.86 -0.47
CA ALA A 70 4.34 -18.14 -0.90
C ALA A 70 5.21 -17.70 0.29
N ALA A 71 4.59 -17.23 1.38
CA ALA A 71 5.32 -16.87 2.60
C ALA A 71 6.02 -18.08 3.25
N GLN A 72 5.42 -19.27 3.20
CA GLN A 72 6.04 -20.51 3.69
C GLN A 72 7.16 -21.00 2.78
N GLU A 73 6.98 -20.90 1.46
CA GLU A 73 7.93 -21.39 0.47
C GLU A 73 9.18 -20.51 0.37
N PHE A 74 8.99 -19.19 0.30
CA PHE A 74 10.05 -18.24 -0.03
C PHE A 74 10.61 -17.49 1.19
N GLY A 75 9.84 -17.41 2.28
CA GLY A 75 10.16 -16.56 3.42
C GLY A 75 10.09 -15.07 3.09
N SER A 76 10.49 -14.21 4.03
CA SER A 76 10.25 -12.75 3.93
C SER A 76 11.23 -11.98 3.05
N ALA A 77 12.30 -12.62 2.59
CA ALA A 77 13.46 -11.95 1.99
C ALA A 77 13.79 -12.42 0.58
N TYR A 78 13.05 -13.39 0.04
CA TYR A 78 13.30 -13.94 -1.27
C TYR A 78 12.50 -13.19 -2.35
N PRO A 79 13.06 -12.96 -3.54
CA PRO A 79 14.48 -13.03 -3.85
C PRO A 79 15.21 -11.79 -3.27
N MET A 80 16.43 -11.97 -2.78
CA MET A 80 17.20 -10.87 -2.18
C MET A 80 18.07 -10.18 -3.23
N GLY A 81 17.94 -8.86 -3.37
CA GLY A 81 18.79 -8.02 -4.23
C GLY A 81 18.02 -7.28 -5.33
N ALA A 82 18.73 -6.47 -6.10
CA ALA A 82 18.15 -5.77 -7.24
C ALA A 82 17.80 -6.75 -8.38
N ARG A 83 16.78 -6.42 -9.19
CA ARG A 83 16.40 -7.20 -10.40
C ARG A 83 17.54 -7.33 -11.42
N MET A 84 18.51 -6.39 -11.43
CA MET A 84 19.71 -6.48 -12.28
C MET A 84 20.79 -7.43 -11.74
N MET A 85 20.62 -7.94 -10.51
CA MET A 85 21.59 -8.81 -9.83
C MET A 85 20.90 -10.12 -9.45
N SER A 86 20.71 -10.38 -8.16
CA SER A 86 20.15 -11.63 -7.61
C SER A 86 18.64 -11.60 -7.34
N GLY A 87 17.98 -10.47 -7.61
CA GLY A 87 16.55 -10.26 -7.31
C GLY A 87 15.58 -10.70 -8.40
N HIS A 88 16.05 -11.26 -9.52
CA HIS A 88 15.23 -11.64 -10.67
C HIS A 88 14.77 -13.10 -10.57
N THR A 89 13.51 -13.38 -10.93
CA THR A 89 12.94 -14.74 -10.88
C THR A 89 11.95 -14.95 -12.02
N ASP A 90 11.72 -16.21 -12.38
CA ASP A 90 10.74 -16.61 -13.41
C ASP A 90 9.31 -16.15 -13.07
N LEU A 91 8.99 -16.01 -11.78
CA LEU A 91 7.70 -15.46 -11.33
C LEU A 91 7.51 -14.00 -11.73
N HIS A 92 8.59 -13.21 -11.73
CA HIS A 92 8.55 -11.84 -12.20
C HIS A 92 8.28 -11.77 -13.70
N GLU A 93 9.03 -12.55 -14.49
CA GLU A 93 8.86 -12.62 -15.94
C GLU A 93 7.45 -13.10 -16.32
N SER A 94 6.93 -14.11 -15.62
CA SER A 94 5.57 -14.63 -15.82
C SER A 94 4.51 -13.57 -15.55
N LEU A 95 4.66 -12.79 -14.47
CA LEU A 95 3.72 -11.71 -14.15
C LEU A 95 3.80 -10.59 -15.17
N GLU A 96 5.01 -10.17 -15.56
CA GLU A 96 5.23 -9.13 -16.57
C GLU A 96 4.59 -9.50 -17.92
N SER A 97 4.78 -10.75 -18.37
CA SER A 97 4.17 -11.25 -19.61
C SER A 97 2.63 -11.31 -19.53
N LYS A 98 2.07 -11.81 -18.42
CA LYS A 98 0.61 -11.87 -18.24
C LYS A 98 -0.01 -10.46 -18.18
N LEU A 99 0.66 -9.52 -17.52
CA LEU A 99 0.19 -8.13 -17.43
C LEU A 99 0.25 -7.44 -18.78
N SER A 100 1.34 -7.59 -19.54
CA SER A 100 1.46 -6.99 -20.87
C SER A 100 0.40 -7.52 -21.84
N GLU A 101 0.11 -8.83 -21.79
CA GLU A 101 -1.00 -9.44 -22.54
C GLU A 101 -2.35 -8.87 -22.09
N PHE A 102 -2.62 -8.84 -20.78
CA PHE A 102 -3.88 -8.33 -20.22
C PHE A 102 -4.20 -6.89 -20.65
N VAL A 103 -3.18 -6.02 -20.73
CA VAL A 103 -3.35 -4.62 -21.13
C VAL A 103 -3.07 -4.35 -22.62
N ASN A 104 -2.85 -5.39 -23.43
CA ASN A 104 -2.48 -5.29 -24.84
C ASN A 104 -1.28 -4.37 -25.12
N LYS A 105 -0.15 -4.63 -24.45
CA LYS A 105 1.13 -3.95 -24.63
C LYS A 105 2.23 -4.95 -24.99
N GLU A 106 3.28 -4.45 -25.66
CA GLU A 106 4.42 -5.27 -26.08
C GLU A 106 5.19 -5.88 -24.90
N SER A 107 5.29 -5.13 -23.80
CA SER A 107 5.97 -5.56 -22.59
C SER A 107 5.41 -4.81 -21.37
N ALA A 108 5.72 -5.33 -20.19
CA ALA A 108 5.47 -4.68 -18.90
C ALA A 108 6.71 -4.86 -18.01
N TYR A 109 6.82 -4.03 -16.98
CA TYR A 109 7.91 -4.11 -16.01
C TYR A 109 7.36 -3.99 -14.59
N LEU A 110 7.73 -4.90 -13.72
CA LEU A 110 7.28 -4.89 -12.33
C LEU A 110 8.15 -3.96 -11.48
N LEU A 111 7.48 -3.13 -10.67
CA LEU A 111 8.09 -2.24 -9.69
C LEU A 111 7.46 -2.48 -8.32
N ASN A 112 8.12 -2.02 -7.25
CA ASN A 112 7.68 -2.31 -5.88
C ASN A 112 6.33 -1.65 -5.52
N PHE A 113 6.04 -0.48 -6.08
CA PHE A 113 4.78 0.24 -5.87
C PHE A 113 4.55 1.31 -6.95
N GLY A 114 3.29 1.72 -7.13
CA GLY A 114 2.87 2.59 -8.25
C GLY A 114 3.56 3.95 -8.30
N TYR A 115 3.86 4.59 -7.16
CA TYR A 115 4.55 5.88 -7.14
C TYR A 115 5.96 5.80 -7.72
N GLN A 116 6.66 4.68 -7.49
CA GLN A 116 7.97 4.43 -8.11
C GLN A 116 7.85 4.40 -9.64
N GLY A 117 6.79 3.80 -10.18
CA GLY A 117 6.55 3.75 -11.63
C GLY A 117 6.27 5.09 -12.30
N ILE A 118 5.91 6.11 -11.53
CA ILE A 118 5.72 7.47 -12.06
C ILE A 118 7.03 8.26 -12.00
N LEU A 119 7.82 8.09 -10.93
CA LEU A 119 9.02 8.90 -10.68
C LEU A 119 10.33 8.31 -11.16
N SER A 120 10.36 7.01 -11.49
CA SER A 120 11.60 6.30 -11.89
C SER A 120 11.78 6.22 -13.41
N THR A 121 10.90 6.88 -14.17
CA THR A 121 10.99 7.11 -15.63
C THR A 121 11.33 8.55 -15.90
#